data_AF-A0A355SH27-F1
#
_entry.id   AF-A0A355SH27-F1
#
_cell.length_a   1.000
_cell.length_b   1.000
_cell.length_c   1.000
_cell.angle_alpha   90.00
_cell.angle_beta   90.00
_cell.angle_gamma   90.00
#
_symmetry.space_group_name_H-M   'P 1'
#
loop_
_entity.id
_entity.type
_entity.pdbx_description
1 polymer ?
#
loop_
_entity_poly.entity_id
_entity_poly.type
_entity_poly.pdbx_seq_one_letter_code
_entity_poly.pdbx_strand_id
1 'polypeptide(L)'
;MISKISNDFPVFDFKKDARYLGFFDFSCPEGPIFSWSGCSIQTNFNGTGIYAKIIDKNMTGNSWISVIIDYKESDPINIKPDKDMYVIAKGLKNEAHNLEIHKRTEALLGQLQFCGFELSSGGRFLTPPSEKARKIEIIGDSITCGAGNEGVYSGDDAEFLGKEENNYMSYGPIAARILDADIAMVSISGSGCYQNYGGAKENTIGDLYLKTNLSASYDEWNLKKWTPDVVVVNLGTNDFSAEIDTDKFKEKYKRL
;
A
#
# COMPACT_ATOMS: atom_id res chain seq x y z
N MET A 1 -23.12 -37.57 -3.09
CA MET A 1 -21.65 -37.77 -3.16
C MET A 1 -21.00 -36.39 -3.15
N ILE A 2 -20.40 -36.01 -2.03
CA ILE A 2 -19.61 -34.77 -1.95
C ILE A 2 -18.27 -35.11 -2.63
N SER A 3 -18.03 -34.56 -3.82
CA SER A 3 -16.76 -34.71 -4.52
C SER A 3 -15.67 -34.09 -3.65
N LYS A 4 -14.74 -34.93 -3.17
CA LYS A 4 -13.46 -34.47 -2.65
C LYS A 4 -12.76 -33.70 -3.76
N ILE A 5 -12.81 -32.38 -3.69
CA ILE A 5 -11.88 -31.52 -4.42
C ILE A 5 -10.50 -31.87 -3.86
N SER A 6 -9.56 -32.27 -4.72
CA SER A 6 -8.23 -32.63 -4.26
C SER A 6 -7.55 -31.41 -3.65
N ASN A 7 -6.98 -31.60 -2.45
CA ASN A 7 -6.19 -30.62 -1.71
C ASN A 7 -4.79 -30.43 -2.35
N ASP A 8 -4.68 -30.43 -3.68
CA ASP A 8 -3.37 -30.40 -4.37
C ASP A 8 -2.81 -28.99 -4.56
N PHE A 9 -3.39 -27.98 -3.91
CA PHE A 9 -2.83 -26.62 -3.91
C PHE A 9 -1.80 -26.47 -2.78
N PRO A 10 -0.62 -25.90 -3.07
CA PRO A 10 0.32 -25.57 -2.00
C PRO A 10 -0.33 -24.58 -1.02
N VAL A 11 -0.27 -24.92 0.27
CA VAL A 11 -0.77 -24.04 1.34
C VAL A 11 0.20 -22.87 1.47
N PHE A 12 -0.31 -21.65 1.26
CA PHE A 12 0.47 -20.43 1.41
C PHE A 12 0.86 -20.19 2.88
N ASP A 13 2.15 -19.96 3.13
CA ASP A 13 2.70 -19.57 4.42
C ASP A 13 3.05 -18.07 4.41
N PHE A 14 2.28 -17.28 5.17
CA PHE A 14 2.46 -15.83 5.26
C PHE A 14 3.89 -15.40 5.60
N LYS A 15 4.70 -16.21 6.28
CA LYS A 15 6.06 -15.83 6.69
C LYS A 15 7.14 -16.27 5.71
N LYS A 16 6.89 -17.33 4.93
CA LYS A 16 7.90 -17.94 4.06
C LYS A 16 7.71 -17.63 2.59
N ASP A 17 6.45 -17.48 2.17
CA ASP A 17 6.10 -17.43 0.75
C ASP A 17 5.89 -16.00 0.25
N ALA A 18 5.92 -15.00 1.14
CA ALA A 18 5.81 -13.60 0.77
C ALA A 18 6.65 -12.69 1.66
N ARG A 19 6.96 -11.53 1.10
CA ARG A 19 7.57 -10.37 1.75
C ARG A 19 6.56 -9.22 1.74
N TYR A 20 6.56 -8.42 2.81
CA TYR A 20 5.64 -7.30 2.99
C TYR A 20 6.46 -6.02 3.14
N LEU A 21 6.19 -5.03 2.31
CA LEU A 21 6.87 -3.73 2.29
C LEU A 21 5.91 -2.63 2.71
N GLY A 22 6.29 -1.84 3.71
CA GLY A 22 5.41 -0.88 4.36
C GLY A 22 4.80 -1.44 5.63
N PHE A 23 3.66 -0.88 6.05
CA PHE A 23 3.11 -1.12 7.37
C PHE A 23 1.92 -2.06 7.31
N PHE A 24 2.06 -3.18 8.02
CA PHE A 24 1.11 -4.27 8.09
C PHE A 24 0.88 -4.67 9.53
N ASP A 25 -0.38 -4.82 9.91
CA ASP A 25 -0.81 -5.41 11.15
C ASP A 25 -1.02 -6.92 10.97
N PHE A 26 -0.30 -7.73 11.75
CA PHE A 26 -0.35 -9.20 11.72
C PHE A 26 -1.12 -9.78 12.92
N SER A 27 -1.92 -8.97 13.62
CA SER A 27 -2.74 -9.38 14.76
C SER A 27 -3.82 -10.40 14.37
N CYS A 28 -4.34 -10.33 13.14
CA CYS A 28 -5.32 -11.27 12.61
C CYS A 28 -4.66 -12.54 12.05
N PRO A 29 -5.08 -13.75 12.50
CA PRO A 29 -4.53 -15.01 12.01
C PRO A 29 -4.91 -15.31 10.55
N GLU A 30 -6.01 -14.75 10.04
CA GLU A 30 -6.47 -14.92 8.65
C GLU A 30 -5.61 -14.16 7.63
N GLY A 31 -4.70 -13.30 8.11
CA GLY A 31 -3.73 -12.59 7.28
C GLY A 31 -3.64 -11.09 7.60
N PRO A 32 -2.57 -10.41 7.13
CA PRO A 32 -2.26 -9.07 7.57
C PRO A 32 -3.17 -8.00 6.99
N ILE A 33 -3.33 -6.93 7.78
CA ILE A 33 -4.15 -5.76 7.49
C ILE A 33 -3.25 -4.56 7.16
N PHE A 34 -3.60 -3.77 6.14
CA PHE A 34 -2.83 -2.62 5.69
C PHE A 34 -3.72 -1.54 5.08
N SER A 35 -3.29 -0.28 5.17
CA SER A 35 -4.05 0.87 4.64
C SER A 35 -3.20 1.90 3.90
N TRP A 36 -1.95 2.10 4.29
CA TRP A 36 -1.11 3.15 3.72
C TRP A 36 -0.85 2.96 2.21
N SER A 37 -0.75 4.07 1.47
CA SER A 37 -0.35 4.05 0.06
C SER A 37 0.99 3.34 -0.07
N GLY A 38 1.14 2.54 -1.12
CA GLY A 38 2.41 1.89 -1.42
C GLY A 38 2.75 0.67 -0.57
N CYS A 39 1.90 0.29 0.40
CA CYS A 39 2.01 -1.02 1.03
C CYS A 39 2.00 -2.11 -0.06
N SER A 40 2.98 -3.00 0.01
CA SER A 40 3.31 -3.91 -1.08
C SER A 40 3.53 -5.33 -0.58
N ILE A 41 3.07 -6.32 -1.35
CA ILE A 41 3.20 -7.75 -1.06
C ILE A 41 3.94 -8.40 -2.23
N GLN A 42 5.10 -8.95 -1.95
CA GLN A 42 6.00 -9.51 -2.95
C GLN A 42 6.15 -11.02 -2.76
N THR A 43 6.03 -11.79 -3.85
CA THR A 43 6.25 -13.23 -3.85
C THR A 43 6.92 -13.67 -5.14
N ASN A 44 7.61 -14.81 -5.10
CA ASN A 44 8.09 -15.50 -6.28
C ASN A 44 7.39 -16.86 -6.34
N PHE A 45 7.02 -17.30 -7.54
CA PHE A 45 6.39 -18.60 -7.73
C PHE A 45 6.81 -19.25 -9.04
N ASN A 46 6.61 -20.56 -9.16
CA ASN A 46 6.65 -21.28 -10.43
C ASN A 46 5.24 -21.75 -10.75
N GLY A 47 4.72 -21.47 -11.95
CA GLY A 47 3.37 -21.87 -12.33
C GLY A 47 2.77 -21.01 -13.43
N THR A 48 1.53 -21.30 -13.84
CA THR A 48 0.85 -20.64 -14.96
C THR A 48 -0.17 -19.57 -14.56
N GLY A 49 -0.39 -19.40 -13.26
CA GLY A 49 -1.34 -18.43 -12.71
C GLY A 49 -1.31 -18.36 -11.20
N ILE A 50 -1.77 -17.21 -10.68
CA ILE A 50 -1.81 -16.85 -9.27
C ILE A 50 -3.05 -16.00 -9.00
N TYR A 51 -3.69 -16.26 -7.87
CA TYR A 51 -4.89 -15.60 -7.37
C TYR A 51 -4.61 -15.10 -5.96
N ALA A 52 -5.24 -14.02 -5.55
CA ALA A 52 -5.11 -13.50 -4.19
C ALA A 52 -6.48 -13.39 -3.53
N LYS A 53 -6.54 -13.79 -2.27
CA LYS A 53 -7.67 -13.49 -1.40
C LYS A 53 -7.42 -12.14 -0.72
N ILE A 54 -8.21 -11.13 -1.04
CA ILE A 54 -8.09 -9.77 -0.49
C ILE A 54 -9.48 -9.26 -0.09
N ILE A 55 -9.61 -8.74 1.13
CA ILE A 55 -10.88 -8.24 1.67
C ILE A 55 -10.77 -6.73 1.85
N ASP A 56 -11.75 -5.97 1.36
CA ASP A 56 -11.95 -4.57 1.77
C ASP A 56 -12.63 -4.55 3.15
N LYS A 57 -11.84 -4.28 4.19
CA LYS A 57 -12.28 -4.31 5.59
C LYS A 57 -13.29 -3.21 5.92
N ASN A 58 -13.28 -2.11 5.18
CA ASN A 58 -14.18 -0.97 5.39
C ASN A 58 -15.37 -0.97 4.43
N MET A 59 -15.44 -1.94 3.51
CA MET A 59 -16.54 -2.10 2.55
C MET A 59 -16.75 -0.85 1.68
N THR A 60 -15.68 -0.12 1.37
CA THR A 60 -15.73 1.14 0.62
C THR A 60 -15.87 0.94 -0.88
N GLY A 61 -15.24 -0.12 -1.42
CA GLY A 61 -15.08 -0.32 -2.86
C GLY A 61 -14.14 0.68 -3.53
N ASN A 62 -13.43 1.50 -2.76
CA ASN A 62 -12.59 2.58 -3.27
C ASN A 62 -11.10 2.23 -3.31
N SER A 63 -10.72 1.05 -2.82
CA SER A 63 -9.33 0.61 -2.84
C SER A 63 -8.92 -0.02 -4.18
N TRP A 64 -7.76 0.38 -4.69
CA TRP A 64 -7.17 -0.17 -5.92
C TRP A 64 -5.76 -0.68 -5.66
N ILE A 65 -5.39 -1.73 -6.39
CA ILE A 65 -4.04 -2.30 -6.39
C ILE A 65 -3.47 -2.33 -7.81
N SER A 66 -2.16 -2.11 -7.94
CA SER A 66 -1.40 -2.45 -9.14
C SER A 66 -0.83 -3.85 -8.96
N VAL A 67 -0.76 -4.59 -10.07
CA VAL A 67 -0.13 -5.91 -10.13
C VAL A 67 1.08 -5.79 -11.03
N ILE A 68 2.25 -6.15 -10.51
CA ILE A 68 3.51 -6.13 -11.24
C ILE A 68 3.99 -7.57 -11.35
N ILE A 69 3.89 -8.14 -12.55
CA ILE A 69 4.32 -9.51 -12.86
C ILE A 69 5.51 -9.45 -13.80
N ASP A 70 6.59 -10.15 -13.49
CA ASP A 70 7.84 -10.15 -14.27
C ASP A 70 8.33 -8.73 -14.60
N TYR A 71 8.29 -7.87 -13.58
CA TYR A 71 8.65 -6.44 -13.61
C TYR A 71 7.81 -5.56 -14.54
N LYS A 72 6.62 -6.03 -14.96
CA LYS A 72 5.69 -5.28 -15.79
C LYS A 72 4.39 -5.05 -15.04
N GLU A 73 3.98 -3.79 -14.95
CA GLU A 73 2.68 -3.42 -14.42
C GLU A 73 1.57 -3.86 -15.38
N SER A 74 0.54 -4.51 -14.85
CA SER A 74 -0.70 -4.82 -15.55
C SER A 74 -1.80 -3.82 -15.19
N ASP A 75 -2.96 -3.96 -15.83
CA ASP A 75 -4.15 -3.16 -15.47
C ASP A 75 -4.46 -3.25 -13.97
N PRO A 76 -4.85 -2.14 -13.34
CA PRO A 76 -5.12 -2.10 -11.91
C PRO A 76 -6.41 -2.84 -11.56
N ILE A 77 -6.46 -3.39 -10.35
CA ILE A 77 -7.61 -4.15 -9.84
C ILE A 77 -8.28 -3.34 -8.73
N ASN A 78 -9.58 -3.10 -8.87
CA ASN A 78 -10.40 -2.57 -7.79
C ASN A 78 -10.84 -3.68 -6.85
N ILE A 79 -10.61 -3.50 -5.55
CA ILE A 79 -11.07 -4.41 -4.51
C ILE A 79 -12.51 -4.04 -4.15
N LYS A 80 -13.42 -4.99 -4.37
CA LYS A 80 -14.86 -4.84 -4.16
C LYS A 80 -15.28 -5.34 -2.77
N PRO A 81 -16.27 -4.71 -2.12
CA PRO A 81 -16.74 -5.13 -0.80
C PRO A 81 -17.32 -6.55 -0.75
N ASP A 82 -17.92 -7.02 -1.85
CA ASP A 82 -18.64 -8.28 -1.96
C ASP A 82 -17.83 -9.40 -2.65
N LYS A 83 -16.52 -9.23 -2.78
CA LYS A 83 -15.61 -10.16 -3.45
C LYS A 83 -14.29 -10.28 -2.71
N ASP A 84 -13.86 -11.51 -2.45
CA ASP A 84 -12.60 -11.79 -1.77
C ASP A 84 -11.52 -12.39 -2.68
N MET A 85 -11.87 -13.16 -3.72
CA MET A 85 -10.90 -13.81 -4.61
C MET A 85 -10.68 -13.04 -5.93
N TYR A 86 -9.42 -12.72 -6.21
CA TYR A 86 -9.00 -11.95 -7.40
C TYR A 86 -8.01 -12.75 -8.25
N VAL A 87 -8.21 -12.71 -9.57
CA VAL A 87 -7.22 -13.21 -10.53
C VAL A 87 -6.11 -12.17 -10.60
N ILE A 88 -4.90 -12.54 -10.20
CA ILE A 88 -3.74 -11.65 -10.22
C ILE A 88 -2.99 -11.82 -11.55
N ALA A 89 -2.70 -13.06 -11.92
CA ALA A 89 -2.18 -13.38 -13.26
C ALA A 89 -2.63 -14.78 -13.69
N LYS A 90 -2.85 -14.97 -15.00
CA LYS A 90 -3.22 -16.26 -15.58
C LYS A 90 -2.68 -16.38 -17.00
N GLY A 91 -2.57 -17.61 -17.50
CA GLY A 91 -2.06 -17.86 -18.85
C GLY A 91 -0.58 -17.56 -19.00
N LEU A 92 0.16 -17.57 -17.88
CA LEU A 92 1.60 -17.46 -17.87
C LEU A 92 2.22 -18.76 -18.37
N LYS A 93 3.48 -18.68 -18.82
CA LYS A 93 4.28 -19.87 -19.08
C LYS A 93 4.50 -20.62 -17.76
N ASN A 94 4.72 -21.93 -17.82
CA ASN A 94 5.01 -22.70 -16.61
C ASN A 94 6.49 -22.54 -16.21
N GLU A 95 6.85 -21.36 -15.74
CA GLU A 95 8.22 -21.00 -15.34
C GLU A 95 8.22 -20.18 -14.05
N ALA A 96 9.40 -19.71 -13.63
CA ALA A 96 9.51 -18.87 -12.43
C ALA A 96 9.11 -17.43 -12.75
N HIS A 97 8.29 -16.85 -11.87
CA HIS A 97 7.75 -15.50 -12.00
C HIS A 97 7.99 -14.71 -10.71
N ASN A 98 8.18 -13.39 -10.86
CA ASN A 98 8.14 -12.46 -9.74
C ASN A 98 6.79 -11.74 -9.74
N LEU A 99 6.18 -11.59 -8.56
CA LEU A 99 4.94 -10.85 -8.37
C LEU A 99 5.12 -9.79 -7.28
N GLU A 100 4.58 -8.60 -7.55
CA GLU A 100 4.26 -7.60 -6.54
C GLU A 100 2.79 -7.16 -6.67
N ILE A 101 2.07 -7.19 -5.55
CA ILE A 101 0.81 -6.45 -5.39
C ILE A 101 1.14 -5.16 -4.66
N HIS A 102 0.77 -4.02 -5.24
CA HIS A 102 1.05 -2.70 -4.71
C HIS A 102 -0.24 -1.93 -4.45
N LYS A 103 -0.49 -1.47 -3.23
CA LYS A 103 -1.68 -0.65 -2.93
C LYS A 103 -1.53 0.73 -3.57
N ARG A 104 -2.37 1.02 -4.55
CA ARG A 104 -2.35 2.30 -5.27
C ARG A 104 -2.95 3.42 -4.45
N THR A 105 -4.06 3.12 -3.79
CA THR A 105 -4.87 4.14 -3.12
C THR A 105 -4.44 4.40 -1.70
N GLU A 106 -4.74 5.58 -1.18
CA GLU A 106 -4.42 6.02 0.16
C GLU A 106 -5.25 5.38 1.25
N ALA A 107 -4.85 5.64 2.50
CA ALA A 107 -5.44 5.01 3.68
C ALA A 107 -6.91 5.42 3.90
N LEU A 108 -7.31 6.63 3.51
CA LEU A 108 -8.69 7.09 3.61
C LEU A 108 -9.63 6.36 2.64
N LEU A 109 -9.12 5.80 1.55
CA LEU A 109 -9.90 5.07 0.55
C LEU A 109 -10.13 3.59 0.91
N GLY A 110 -9.71 3.17 2.10
CA GLY A 110 -10.04 1.88 2.65
C GLY A 110 -8.83 1.08 3.12
N GLN A 111 -9.13 0.21 4.07
CA GLN A 111 -8.23 -0.78 4.62
C GLN A 111 -8.43 -2.12 3.93
N LEU A 112 -7.33 -2.78 3.59
CA LEU A 112 -7.32 -4.09 2.98
C LEU A 112 -6.79 -5.13 3.97
N GLN A 113 -7.33 -6.35 3.87
CA GLN A 113 -6.74 -7.53 4.49
C GLN A 113 -6.32 -8.49 3.39
N PHE A 114 -5.06 -8.93 3.41
CA PHE A 114 -4.56 -9.96 2.50
C PHE A 114 -4.62 -11.32 3.20
N CYS A 115 -5.39 -12.25 2.63
CA CYS A 115 -5.64 -13.57 3.21
C CYS A 115 -4.87 -14.71 2.51
N GLY A 116 -3.91 -14.36 1.64
CA GLY A 116 -3.02 -15.33 1.00
C GLY A 116 -3.18 -15.43 -0.51
N PHE A 117 -2.24 -16.17 -1.10
CA PHE A 117 -2.23 -16.51 -2.51
C PHE A 117 -2.66 -17.94 -2.77
N GLU A 118 -3.28 -18.18 -3.92
CA GLU A 118 -3.51 -19.51 -4.48
C GLU A 118 -2.84 -19.58 -5.86
N LEU A 119 -2.09 -20.65 -6.11
CA LEU A 119 -1.48 -20.91 -7.42
C LEU A 119 -2.36 -21.80 -8.27
N SER A 120 -2.27 -21.69 -9.59
CA SER A 120 -2.84 -22.72 -10.48
C SER A 120 -2.23 -24.10 -10.18
N SER A 121 -2.98 -25.15 -10.53
CA SER A 121 -2.58 -26.55 -10.26
C SER A 121 -1.16 -26.84 -10.76
N GLY A 122 -0.35 -27.49 -9.92
CA GLY A 122 1.06 -27.81 -10.19
C GLY A 122 2.04 -26.66 -9.91
N GLY A 123 1.55 -25.48 -9.52
CA GLY A 123 2.39 -24.36 -9.09
C GLY A 123 3.03 -24.58 -7.72
N ARG A 124 4.09 -23.83 -7.43
CA ARG A 124 4.73 -23.78 -6.11
C ARG A 124 5.29 -22.40 -5.81
N PHE A 125 5.23 -21.98 -4.55
CA PHE A 125 5.94 -20.79 -4.09
C PHE A 125 7.45 -21.05 -4.10
N LEU A 126 8.20 -19.99 -4.38
CA LEU A 126 9.65 -19.93 -4.32
C LEU A 126 10.05 -18.95 -3.21
N THR A 127 11.34 -18.88 -2.89
CA THR A 127 11.84 -17.88 -1.94
C THR A 127 11.46 -16.47 -2.42
N PRO A 128 10.76 -15.66 -1.59
CA PRO A 128 10.38 -14.31 -1.97
C PRO A 128 11.61 -13.41 -2.15
N PRO A 129 11.47 -12.24 -2.79
CA PRO A 129 12.56 -11.28 -2.91
C PRO A 129 13.19 -10.96 -1.53
N SER A 130 14.51 -10.81 -1.48
CA SER A 130 15.22 -10.43 -0.25
C SER A 130 15.04 -8.96 0.07
N GLU A 131 15.34 -8.57 1.31
CA GLU A 131 15.45 -7.15 1.65
C GLU A 131 16.54 -6.45 0.85
N LYS A 132 16.28 -5.19 0.50
CA LYS A 132 17.25 -4.32 -0.13
C LYS A 132 18.13 -3.67 0.94
N ALA A 133 19.35 -3.33 0.55
CA ALA A 133 20.32 -2.73 1.46
C ALA A 133 19.96 -1.28 1.83
N ARG A 134 19.14 -0.59 1.02
CA ARG A 134 18.71 0.80 1.23
C ARG A 134 17.24 0.84 1.60
N LYS A 135 16.89 1.67 2.58
CA LYS A 135 15.51 1.88 3.05
C LYS A 135 15.17 3.36 3.04
N ILE A 136 14.04 3.71 2.44
CA ILE A 136 13.52 5.08 2.37
C ILE A 136 12.19 5.13 3.09
N GLU A 137 11.98 6.14 3.93
CA GLU A 137 10.66 6.47 4.44
C GLU A 137 10.21 7.83 3.91
N ILE A 138 8.95 7.93 3.50
CA ILE A 138 8.37 9.20 3.07
C ILE A 138 7.15 9.53 3.91
N ILE A 139 7.15 10.73 4.49
CA ILE A 139 6.02 11.30 5.21
C ILE A 139 5.46 12.44 4.36
N GLY A 140 4.18 12.42 4.02
CA GLY A 140 3.65 13.41 3.10
C GLY A 140 2.14 13.53 3.03
N ASP A 141 1.69 14.26 2.01
CA ASP A 141 0.29 14.51 1.71
C ASP A 141 -0.17 13.85 0.39
N SER A 142 -1.18 14.41 -0.27
CA SER A 142 -1.74 13.95 -1.55
C SER A 142 -0.69 13.80 -2.66
N ILE A 143 0.34 14.64 -2.68
CA ILE A 143 1.44 14.57 -3.66
C ILE A 143 2.21 13.27 -3.50
N THR A 144 2.41 12.86 -2.24
CA THR A 144 3.08 11.62 -1.87
C THR A 144 2.17 10.41 -2.08
N CYS A 145 0.86 10.55 -1.86
CA CYS A 145 -0.11 9.50 -2.22
C CYS A 145 -0.14 9.21 -3.73
N GLY A 146 0.08 10.22 -4.57
CA GLY A 146 -0.12 10.14 -6.02
C GLY A 146 -1.55 10.48 -6.42
N ALA A 147 -2.26 11.28 -5.62
CA ALA A 147 -3.65 11.61 -5.84
C ALA A 147 -3.86 12.25 -7.23
N GLY A 148 -4.73 11.65 -8.04
CA GLY A 148 -5.12 12.17 -9.36
C GLY A 148 -4.03 12.14 -10.43
N ASN A 149 -2.89 11.46 -10.22
CA ASN A 149 -1.78 11.46 -11.17
C ASN A 149 -2.06 10.74 -12.50
N GLU A 150 -3.12 9.95 -12.58
CA GLU A 150 -3.63 9.35 -13.82
C GLU A 150 -4.96 9.96 -14.29
N GLY A 151 -5.46 10.98 -13.56
CA GLY A 151 -6.68 11.69 -13.91
C GLY A 151 -6.49 12.56 -15.15
N VAL A 152 -7.56 12.69 -15.94
CA VAL A 152 -7.61 13.69 -17.01
C VAL A 152 -8.10 15.00 -16.40
N TYR A 153 -7.28 16.05 -16.50
CA TYR A 153 -7.67 17.37 -16.03
C TYR A 153 -9.00 17.80 -16.66
N SER A 154 -10.01 18.01 -15.82
CA SER A 154 -11.37 18.37 -16.24
C SER A 154 -11.88 19.62 -15.50
N GLY A 155 -10.98 20.37 -14.87
CA GLY A 155 -11.25 21.56 -14.06
C GLY A 155 -10.85 21.36 -12.60
N ASP A 156 -10.80 22.45 -11.85
CA ASP A 156 -10.37 22.45 -10.44
C ASP A 156 -11.39 21.80 -9.49
N ASP A 157 -12.66 21.72 -9.91
CA ASP A 157 -13.76 21.09 -9.16
C ASP A 157 -13.98 19.60 -9.51
N ALA A 158 -13.06 18.99 -10.25
CA ALA A 158 -13.18 17.59 -10.62
C ALA A 158 -13.24 16.70 -9.37
N GLU A 159 -14.19 15.76 -9.34
CA GLU A 159 -14.30 14.80 -8.25
C GLU A 159 -13.06 13.89 -8.23
N PHE A 160 -12.45 13.73 -7.06
CA PHE A 160 -11.36 12.78 -6.88
C PHE A 160 -11.88 11.35 -6.96
N LEU A 161 -11.40 10.60 -7.94
CA LEU A 161 -11.74 9.20 -8.12
C LEU A 161 -10.55 8.33 -7.71
N GLY A 162 -10.74 7.39 -6.77
CA GLY A 162 -9.66 6.51 -6.31
C GLY A 162 -8.99 5.68 -7.43
N LYS A 163 -9.67 5.48 -8.57
CA LYS A 163 -9.08 4.83 -9.76
C LYS A 163 -7.92 5.65 -10.37
N GLU A 164 -7.94 6.97 -10.19
CA GLU A 164 -7.00 7.95 -10.77
C GLU A 164 -5.78 8.21 -9.88
N GLU A 165 -5.78 7.65 -8.67
CA GLU A 165 -4.63 7.63 -7.79
C GLU A 165 -3.77 6.39 -8.08
N ASN A 166 -2.53 6.61 -8.51
CA ASN A 166 -1.52 5.57 -8.69
C ASN A 166 -0.28 5.86 -7.84
N ASN A 167 -0.25 5.37 -6.61
CA ASN A 167 0.94 5.50 -5.77
C ASN A 167 2.20 4.88 -6.40
N TYR A 168 2.09 3.78 -7.15
CA TYR A 168 3.23 3.13 -7.81
C TYR A 168 3.95 4.07 -8.79
N MET A 169 3.21 5.04 -9.35
CA MET A 169 3.70 6.08 -10.26
C MET A 169 3.85 7.45 -9.58
N SER A 170 3.79 7.52 -8.25
CA SER A 170 4.18 8.71 -7.50
C SER A 170 5.72 8.81 -7.38
N TYR A 171 6.21 9.99 -7.02
CA TYR A 171 7.66 10.27 -7.01
C TYR A 171 8.44 9.35 -6.06
N GLY A 172 7.82 8.94 -4.95
CA GLY A 172 8.45 8.10 -3.92
C GLY A 172 8.82 6.70 -4.44
N PRO A 173 7.84 5.87 -4.84
CA PRO A 173 8.10 4.55 -5.40
C PRO A 173 8.96 4.60 -6.67
N ILE A 174 8.81 5.62 -7.53
CA ILE A 174 9.71 5.82 -8.68
C ILE A 174 11.16 5.99 -8.21
N ALA A 175 11.42 6.89 -7.26
CA ALA A 175 12.76 7.12 -6.72
C ALA A 175 13.32 5.86 -6.04
N ALA A 176 12.51 5.15 -5.26
CA ALA A 176 12.92 3.90 -4.59
C ALA A 176 13.33 2.81 -5.61
N ARG A 177 12.59 2.66 -6.71
CA ARG A 177 12.97 1.74 -7.79
C ARG A 177 14.29 2.15 -8.45
N ILE A 178 14.48 3.44 -8.74
CA ILE A 178 15.73 3.96 -9.34
C ILE A 178 16.94 3.75 -8.41
N LEU A 179 16.74 3.95 -7.11
CA LEU A 179 17.80 3.84 -6.09
C LEU A 179 18.05 2.42 -5.61
N ASP A 180 17.29 1.45 -6.11
CA ASP A 180 17.23 0.09 -5.59
C ASP A 180 17.08 0.05 -4.06
N ALA A 181 16.06 0.75 -3.57
CA ALA A 181 15.71 0.84 -2.16
C ALA A 181 14.34 0.23 -1.88
N ASP A 182 14.17 -0.29 -0.67
CA ASP A 182 12.84 -0.54 -0.13
C ASP A 182 12.24 0.78 0.35
N ILE A 183 10.92 0.87 0.31
CA ILE A 183 10.22 2.08 0.69
C ILE A 183 9.04 1.77 1.60
N ALA A 184 8.81 2.66 2.56
CA ALA A 184 7.59 2.73 3.33
C ALA A 184 7.08 4.17 3.33
N MET A 185 5.77 4.36 3.34
CA MET A 185 5.17 5.69 3.18
C MET A 185 4.05 5.88 4.19
N VAL A 186 4.00 7.05 4.79
CA VAL A 186 2.88 7.54 5.61
C VAL A 186 2.40 8.82 4.97
N SER A 187 1.31 8.73 4.22
CA SER A 187 0.75 9.89 3.54
C SER A 187 -0.76 9.83 3.47
N ILE A 188 -1.39 11.01 3.54
CA ILE A 188 -2.84 11.20 3.45
C ILE A 188 -3.12 12.50 2.71
N SER A 189 -4.02 12.46 1.74
CA SER A 189 -4.45 13.65 1.03
C SER A 189 -5.08 14.67 1.96
N GLY A 190 -4.73 15.94 1.75
CA GLY A 190 -5.21 17.04 2.58
C GLY A 190 -4.52 17.17 3.94
N SER A 191 -3.58 16.28 4.30
CA SER A 191 -2.89 16.39 5.59
C SER A 191 -1.76 17.40 5.61
N GLY A 192 -1.59 18.06 6.75
CA GLY A 192 -0.42 18.87 7.08
C GLY A 192 0.24 18.42 8.38
N CYS A 193 1.32 19.08 8.79
CA CYS A 193 1.99 18.79 10.07
C CYS A 193 1.41 19.58 11.26
N TYR A 194 0.84 20.76 10.99
CA TYR A 194 0.16 21.60 11.98
C TYR A 194 -1.34 21.69 11.72
N GLN A 195 -1.75 21.87 10.47
CA GLN A 195 -3.14 21.90 10.07
C GLN A 195 -3.33 21.25 8.69
N ASN A 196 -4.46 20.57 8.53
CA ASN A 196 -4.92 19.98 7.29
C ASN A 196 -5.57 21.04 6.40
N TYR A 197 -5.96 20.63 5.20
CA TYR A 197 -6.61 21.48 4.21
C TYR A 197 -7.82 22.20 4.84
N GLY A 198 -7.88 23.52 4.62
CA GLY A 198 -8.93 24.37 5.18
C GLY A 198 -8.76 24.72 6.67
N GLY A 199 -7.62 24.37 7.29
CA GLY A 199 -7.26 24.81 8.64
C GLY A 199 -7.69 23.87 9.78
N ALA A 200 -8.14 22.65 9.47
CA ALA A 200 -8.48 21.66 10.50
C ALA A 200 -7.23 21.17 11.23
N LYS A 201 -7.25 21.11 12.57
CA LYS A 201 -6.05 20.80 13.40
C LYS A 201 -6.06 19.41 14.03
N GLU A 202 -7.09 18.63 13.74
CA GLU A 202 -7.26 17.26 14.23
C GLU A 202 -6.79 16.27 13.17
N ASN A 203 -6.24 15.13 13.62
CA ASN A 203 -5.76 14.07 12.73
C ASN A 203 -4.77 14.59 11.68
N THR A 204 -3.83 15.41 12.13
CA THR A 204 -2.69 15.81 11.28
C THR A 204 -1.82 14.59 10.99
N ILE A 205 -0.96 14.66 9.97
CA ILE A 205 -0.10 13.51 9.66
C ILE A 205 0.83 13.17 10.83
N GLY A 206 1.24 14.18 11.62
CA GLY A 206 2.05 13.99 12.82
C GLY A 206 1.31 13.28 13.94
N ASP A 207 -0.02 13.40 14.01
CA ASP A 207 -0.83 12.62 14.95
C ASP A 207 -0.96 11.17 14.46
N LEU A 208 -1.09 10.96 13.16
CA LEU A 208 -1.35 9.65 12.57
C LEU A 208 -0.09 8.82 12.26
N TYR A 209 1.10 9.43 12.27
CA TYR A 209 2.34 8.81 11.84
C TYR A 209 2.68 7.51 12.58
N LEU A 210 2.36 7.43 13.88
CA LEU A 210 2.60 6.24 14.70
C LEU A 210 1.52 5.16 14.57
N LYS A 211 0.63 5.23 13.56
CA LYS A 211 -0.39 4.21 13.34
C LYS A 211 0.06 3.23 12.24
N THR A 212 0.07 1.94 12.57
CA THR A 212 0.31 0.86 11.58
C THR A 212 -0.77 0.85 10.48
N ASN A 213 -2.01 1.21 10.82
CA ASN A 213 -3.12 1.47 9.91
C ASN A 213 -4.13 2.42 10.60
N LEU A 214 -5.06 3.04 9.86
CA LEU A 214 -5.93 4.07 10.46
C LEU A 214 -6.82 3.56 11.61
N SER A 215 -7.20 2.28 11.62
CA SER A 215 -7.97 1.67 12.71
C SER A 215 -7.14 1.20 13.90
N ALA A 216 -5.82 1.12 13.76
CA ALA A 216 -4.93 0.65 14.82
C ALA A 216 -4.89 1.64 15.99
N SER A 217 -4.73 1.11 17.21
CA SER A 217 -4.33 1.92 18.36
C SER A 217 -2.88 2.38 18.18
N TYR A 218 -2.53 3.51 18.82
CA TYR A 218 -1.18 4.10 18.71
C TYR A 218 -0.04 3.20 19.22
N ASP A 219 -0.37 2.12 19.94
CA ASP A 219 0.59 1.25 20.64
C ASP A 219 1.11 0.05 19.81
N GLU A 220 0.71 -0.07 18.54
CA GLU A 220 1.12 -1.19 17.68
C GLU A 220 2.29 -0.87 16.75
N TRP A 221 2.75 0.37 16.74
CA TRP A 221 3.88 0.78 15.93
C TRP A 221 5.21 0.37 16.55
N ASN A 222 5.89 -0.54 15.87
CA ASN A 222 7.24 -0.93 16.25
C ASN A 222 8.26 -0.31 15.30
N LEU A 223 8.77 0.88 15.65
CA LEU A 223 9.88 1.57 14.96
C LEU A 223 11.09 0.66 14.72
N LYS A 224 11.26 -0.43 15.47
CA LYS A 224 12.37 -1.37 15.25
C LYS A 224 12.16 -2.30 14.06
N LYS A 225 10.93 -2.42 13.53
CA LYS A 225 10.64 -3.22 12.33
C LYS A 225 11.05 -2.50 11.04
N TRP A 226 11.16 -1.17 11.09
CA TRP A 226 11.55 -0.35 9.95
C TRP A 226 12.48 0.79 10.38
N THR A 227 13.76 0.70 9.98
CA THR A 227 14.75 1.76 10.23
C THR A 227 15.25 2.25 8.87
N PRO A 228 14.73 3.40 8.38
CA PRO A 228 15.13 3.93 7.08
C PRO A 228 16.52 4.57 7.15
N ASP A 229 17.27 4.49 6.05
CA ASP A 229 18.53 5.23 5.86
C ASP A 229 18.26 6.70 5.53
N VAL A 230 17.13 6.98 4.89
CA VAL A 230 16.69 8.32 4.49
C VAL A 230 15.21 8.50 4.81
N VAL A 231 14.88 9.61 5.46
CA VAL A 231 13.51 10.08 5.63
C VAL A 231 13.30 11.32 4.75
N VAL A 232 12.23 11.31 3.96
CA VAL A 232 11.80 12.45 3.14
C VAL A 232 10.49 12.96 3.69
N VAL A 233 10.44 14.24 4.05
CA VAL A 233 9.22 14.91 4.49
C VAL A 233 8.78 15.88 3.40
N ASN A 234 7.63 15.60 2.80
CA ASN A 234 7.02 16.47 1.80
C ASN A 234 5.64 16.91 2.29
N LEU A 235 5.65 17.95 3.13
CA LEU A 235 4.49 18.50 3.82
C LEU A 235 4.56 20.02 3.81
N GLY A 236 3.39 20.64 3.95
CA GLY A 236 3.21 22.08 4.02
C GLY A 236 2.10 22.58 3.09
N THR A 237 1.84 21.90 1.98
CA THR A 237 0.82 22.30 0.99
C THR A 237 -0.51 22.64 1.67
N ASN A 238 -0.98 21.75 2.54
CA ASN A 238 -2.26 21.88 3.23
C ASN A 238 -2.18 22.82 4.44
N ASP A 239 -1.03 22.90 5.11
CA ASP A 239 -0.83 23.84 6.21
C ASP A 239 -1.01 25.29 5.72
N PHE A 240 -0.50 25.61 4.54
CA PHE A 240 -0.58 26.94 3.92
C PHE A 240 -1.83 27.15 3.06
N SER A 241 -2.80 26.23 3.05
CA SER A 241 -4.04 26.38 2.28
C SER A 241 -5.08 27.29 2.96
N ALA A 242 -4.79 27.74 4.19
CA ALA A 242 -5.64 28.60 5.01
C ALA A 242 -4.75 29.54 5.85
N GLU A 243 -5.36 30.44 6.63
CA GLU A 243 -4.62 31.28 7.58
C GLU A 243 -3.82 30.39 8.55
N ILE A 244 -2.56 30.77 8.81
CA ILE A 244 -1.59 29.91 9.50
C ILE A 244 -0.84 30.67 10.60
N ASP A 245 -0.69 30.02 11.75
CA ASP A 245 0.30 30.40 12.75
C ASP A 245 1.65 29.78 12.36
N THR A 246 2.53 30.62 11.83
CA THR A 246 3.83 30.18 11.30
C THR A 246 4.75 29.62 12.39
N ASP A 247 4.64 30.09 13.63
CA ASP A 247 5.48 29.59 14.72
C ASP A 247 4.98 28.23 15.21
N LYS A 248 3.66 28.02 15.24
CA LYS A 248 3.09 26.69 15.49
C LYS A 248 3.39 25.68 14.38
N PHE A 249 3.37 26.11 13.13
CA PHE A 249 3.83 25.27 12.01
C PHE A 249 5.27 24.81 12.21
N LYS A 250 6.20 25.74 12.48
CA LYS A 250 7.61 25.41 12.75
C LYS A 250 7.78 24.48 13.96
N GLU A 251 7.02 24.71 15.03
CA GLU A 251 7.03 23.86 16.22
C GLU A 251 6.62 22.43 15.88
N LYS A 252 5.52 22.26 15.14
CA LYS A 252 5.03 20.95 14.74
C LYS A 252 5.94 20.24 13.74
N TYR A 253 6.49 20.96 12.77
CA TYR A 253 7.44 20.39 11.82
C TYR A 253 8.71 19.89 12.52
N LYS A 254 9.23 20.61 13.53
CA LYS A 254 10.39 20.17 14.33
C LYS A 254 10.09 18.98 15.23
N ARG A 255 8.82 18.80 15.64
CA ARG A 255 8.39 17.69 16.49
C ARG A 255 8.25 16.39 15.70
N LEU A 256 7.78 16.49 14.46
CA LEU A 256 7.74 15.39 13.50
C LEU A 256 9.17 14.89 13.23
#